data_AF-A0A497IF95-F1
#
_entry.id   AF-A0A497IF95-F1
#
_cell.length_a   1.000
_cell.length_b   1.000
_cell.length_c   1.000
_cell.angle_alpha   90.00
_cell.angle_beta   90.00
_cell.angle_gamma   90.00
#
_symmetry.space_group_name_H-M   'P 1'
#
loop_
_entity.id
_entity.type
_entity.pdbx_description
1 polymer ?
#
loop_
_entity_poly.entity_id
_entity_poly.type
_entity_poly.pdbx_seq_one_letter_code
_entity_poly.pdbx_strand_id
1 'polypeptide(L)'
;MKKLDYCIRMTSDCLKELKILDEKAKALIDFARDYLKDAEYYYDKDPETALEAVSYAHGFIDAAVLLGLIEIPGYHLKKKF
;
A
#
# COMPACT_ATOMS: atom_id res chain seq x y z
N MET A 1 -4.85 -10.92 14.44
CA MET A 1 -3.54 -11.29 13.86
C MET A 1 -3.63 -11.73 12.41
N LYS A 2 -4.18 -12.91 12.05
CA LYS A 2 -4.19 -13.41 10.64
C LYS A 2 -4.58 -12.40 9.53
N LYS A 3 -5.50 -11.47 9.81
CA LYS A 3 -5.89 -10.41 8.85
C LYS A 3 -4.84 -9.30 8.72
N LEU A 4 -4.21 -8.88 9.82
CA LEU A 4 -3.15 -7.88 9.80
C LEU A 4 -1.93 -8.40 9.04
N ASP A 5 -1.54 -9.66 9.29
CA ASP A 5 -0.50 -10.36 8.52
C ASP A 5 -0.78 -10.32 7.02
N TYR A 6 -2.02 -10.60 6.66
CA TYR A 6 -2.47 -10.58 5.28
C TYR A 6 -2.36 -9.18 4.67
N CYS A 7 -2.81 -8.15 5.39
CA CYS A 7 -2.75 -6.76 4.93
C CYS A 7 -1.30 -6.27 4.75
N ILE A 8 -0.41 -6.55 5.70
CA ILE A 8 1.01 -6.16 5.64
C ILE A 8 1.68 -6.87 4.46
N ARG A 9 1.50 -8.19 4.34
CA ARG A 9 2.08 -8.96 3.23
C ARG A 9 1.59 -8.45 1.87
N MET A 10 0.27 -8.31 1.71
CA MET A 10 -0.33 -7.84 0.46
C MET A 10 0.21 -6.45 0.08
N THR A 11 0.28 -5.52 1.04
CA THR A 11 0.79 -4.17 0.80
C THR A 11 2.28 -4.17 0.46
N SER A 12 3.08 -4.98 1.16
CA SER A 12 4.49 -5.22 0.83
C SER A 12 4.66 -5.72 -0.60
N ASP A 13 3.85 -6.70 -1.01
CA ASP A 13 3.96 -7.31 -2.33
C ASP A 13 3.56 -6.30 -3.43
N CYS A 14 2.51 -5.51 -3.22
CA CYS A 14 2.17 -4.40 -4.11
C CYS A 14 3.33 -3.38 -4.24
N LEU A 15 3.98 -2.99 -3.15
CA LEU A 15 5.11 -2.05 -3.18
C LEU A 15 6.36 -2.60 -3.88
N LYS A 16 6.53 -3.93 -3.90
CA LYS A 16 7.63 -4.60 -4.61
C LYS A 16 7.38 -4.71 -6.11
N GLU A 17 6.13 -4.95 -6.51
CA GLU A 17 5.78 -5.24 -7.90
C GLU A 17 5.30 -4.01 -8.68
N LEU A 18 4.94 -2.92 -8.00
CA LEU A 18 4.49 -1.71 -8.67
C LEU A 18 5.53 -1.15 -9.62
N LYS A 19 5.04 -0.50 -10.67
CA LYS A 19 5.84 0.33 -11.57
C LYS A 19 5.27 1.72 -11.59
N ILE A 20 6.17 2.69 -11.46
CA ILE A 20 5.82 4.11 -11.53
C ILE A 20 5.68 4.51 -13.00
N LEU A 21 4.53 5.06 -13.36
CA LEU A 21 4.23 5.55 -14.70
C LEU A 21 4.41 7.07 -14.81
N ASP A 22 4.18 7.79 -13.71
CA ASP A 22 4.36 9.25 -13.59
C ASP A 22 5.08 9.57 -12.27
N GLU A 23 6.12 10.42 -12.34
CA GLU A 23 6.93 10.87 -11.18
C GLU A 23 6.09 11.52 -10.08
N LYS A 24 4.90 12.05 -10.39
CA LYS A 24 3.94 12.54 -9.37
C LYS A 24 3.55 11.45 -8.37
N ALA A 25 3.66 10.17 -8.74
CA ALA A 25 3.42 9.05 -7.83
C ALA A 25 4.45 8.98 -6.69
N LYS A 26 5.65 9.54 -6.88
CA LYS A 26 6.79 9.31 -5.98
C LYS A 26 6.46 9.61 -4.52
N ALA A 27 5.87 10.77 -4.25
CA ALA A 27 5.48 11.15 -2.89
C ALA A 27 4.45 10.17 -2.29
N LEU A 28 3.47 9.71 -3.07
CA LEU A 28 2.48 8.73 -2.62
C LEU A 28 3.12 7.38 -2.29
N ILE A 29 4.07 6.92 -3.12
CA ILE A 29 4.77 5.65 -2.90
C ILE A 29 5.73 5.75 -1.71
N ASP A 30 6.38 6.88 -1.51
CA ASP A 30 7.25 7.09 -0.35
C ASP A 30 6.43 7.10 0.94
N PHE A 31 5.27 7.78 0.97
CA PHE A 31 4.34 7.67 2.10
C PHE A 31 3.87 6.23 2.32
N ALA A 32 3.49 5.51 1.26
CA ALA A 32 3.06 4.11 1.40
C ALA A 32 4.15 3.22 2.01
N ARG A 33 5.42 3.44 1.66
CA ARG A 33 6.56 2.71 2.25
C ARG A 33 6.78 3.07 3.70
N ASP A 34 6.68 4.34 4.06
CA ASP A 34 6.88 4.78 5.44
C ASP A 34 5.78 4.26 6.37
N TYR A 35 4.51 4.33 5.94
CA TYR A 35 3.39 3.73 6.68
C TYR A 35 3.46 2.20 6.77
N LEU A 36 4.03 1.51 5.78
CA LEU A 36 4.29 0.07 5.89
C LEU A 36 5.32 -0.22 6.98
N LYS A 37 6.40 0.56 7.08
CA LYS A 37 7.40 0.42 8.15
C LYS A 37 6.77 0.68 9.52
N ASP A 38 5.88 1.66 9.62
CA ASP A 38 5.14 1.93 10.86
C ASP A 38 4.26 0.73 11.24
N ALA A 39 3.55 0.14 10.27
CA ALA A 39 2.76 -1.06 10.51
C ALA A 39 3.61 -2.23 11.01
N GLU A 40 4.79 -2.46 10.41
CA GLU A 40 5.74 -3.48 10.86
C GLU A 40 6.29 -3.18 12.27
N TYR A 41 6.55 -1.91 12.58
CA TYR A 41 7.04 -1.47 13.88
C TYR A 41 6.03 -1.68 15.01
N TYR A 42 4.74 -1.40 14.74
CA TYR A 42 3.66 -1.53 15.71
C TYR A 42 3.04 -2.93 15.76
N TYR A 43 3.37 -3.82 14.82
CA TYR A 43 2.74 -5.14 14.66
C TYR A 43 2.56 -5.92 15.97
N ASP A 44 3.61 -6.05 16.78
CA ASP A 44 3.58 -6.77 18.07
C ASP A 44 3.32 -5.85 19.28
N LYS A 45 3.34 -4.53 19.09
CA LYS A 45 3.26 -3.53 20.17
C LYS A 45 1.84 -3.00 20.35
N ASP A 46 1.22 -2.64 19.24
CA ASP A 46 -0.12 -2.09 19.15
C ASP A 46 -0.74 -2.49 17.79
N PRO A 47 -1.43 -3.64 17.73
CA PRO A 47 -2.01 -4.15 16.50
C PRO A 47 -3.10 -3.25 15.90
N GLU A 48 -3.72 -2.36 16.68
CA GLU A 48 -4.71 -1.40 16.17
C GLU A 48 -4.01 -0.28 15.39
N THR A 49 -2.96 0.30 15.97
CA THR A 49 -2.08 1.26 15.28
C THR A 49 -1.42 0.63 14.05
N ALA A 50 -0.98 -0.63 14.14
CA ALA A 50 -0.41 -1.34 13.00
C ALA A 50 -1.44 -1.53 11.86
N LEU A 51 -2.69 -1.83 12.20
CA LEU A 51 -3.78 -1.95 11.23
C LEU A 51 -4.12 -0.61 10.58
N GLU A 52 -4.13 0.48 11.35
CA GLU A 52 -4.32 1.83 10.83
C GLU A 52 -3.20 2.18 9.85
N ALA A 53 -1.94 2.01 10.25
CA ALA A 53 -0.78 2.33 9.44
C ALA A 53 -0.76 1.55 8.11
N VAL A 54 -0.98 0.23 8.12
CA VAL A 54 -1.03 -0.54 6.87
C VAL A 54 -2.21 -0.17 6.00
N SER A 55 -3.33 0.30 6.58
CA SER A 55 -4.49 0.76 5.80
C SER A 55 -4.17 2.08 5.09
N TYR A 56 -3.46 3.01 5.74
CA TYR A 56 -2.95 4.22 5.08
C TYR A 56 -1.97 3.87 3.95
N ALA A 57 -1.03 2.97 4.22
CA ALA A 57 -0.08 2.51 3.20
C ALA A 57 -0.80 1.97 1.96
N HIS A 58 -1.79 1.10 2.16
CA HIS A 58 -2.59 0.54 1.07
C HIS A 58 -3.43 1.60 0.35
N GLY A 59 -4.02 2.54 1.09
CA GLY A 59 -4.82 3.63 0.52
C GLY A 59 -4.04 4.53 -0.44
N PHE A 60 -2.77 4.83 -0.15
CA PHE A 60 -1.91 5.58 -1.07
C PHE A 60 -1.64 4.83 -2.39
N ILE A 61 -1.46 3.51 -2.30
CA ILE A 61 -1.27 2.63 -3.48
C ILE A 61 -2.54 2.64 -4.32
N ASP A 62 -3.70 2.39 -3.71
CA ASP A 62 -4.99 2.38 -4.40
C ASP A 62 -5.27 3.72 -5.10
N ALA A 63 -5.01 4.85 -4.42
CA ALA A 63 -5.17 6.18 -4.99
C ALA A 63 -4.25 6.38 -6.21
N ALA A 64 -2.98 5.96 -6.13
CA ALA A 64 -2.04 6.08 -7.23
C ALA A 64 -2.44 5.21 -8.44
N VAL A 65 -2.98 4.01 -8.20
CA VAL A 65 -3.52 3.13 -9.25
C VAL A 65 -4.76 3.74 -9.89
N LEU A 66 -5.70 4.27 -9.10
CA LEU A 66 -6.92 4.94 -9.59
C LEU A 66 -6.63 6.17 -10.45
N LEU A 67 -5.59 6.94 -10.09
CA LEU A 67 -5.14 8.10 -10.84
C LEU A 67 -4.31 7.74 -12.09
N GLY A 68 -4.00 6.45 -12.29
CA GLY A 68 -3.16 5.99 -13.40
C GLY A 68 -1.70 6.40 -13.29
N LEU A 69 -1.22 6.70 -12.07
CA LEU A 69 0.16 7.13 -11.81
C LEU A 69 1.12 5.95 -11.63
N ILE A 70 0.59 4.79 -11.26
CA ILE A 70 1.32 3.52 -11.17
C ILE A 70 0.53 2.39 -11.81
N GLU A 71 1.23 1.30 -12.15
CA GLU A 71 0.63 0.00 -12.46
C GLU A 71 1.15 -1.07 -11.49
N ILE A 72 0.31 -2.06 -11.18
CA ILE A 72 0.70 -3.27 -10.46
C ILE A 72 0.37 -4.46 -11.38
N PRO A 73 1.36 -5.30 -11.75
CA PRO A 73 1.12 -6.48 -12.58
C PRO A 73 -0.02 -7.36 -12.04
N GLY A 74 -0.96 -7.73 -12.90
CA GLY A 74 -2.11 -8.57 -12.52
C GLY A 74 -3.21 -7.85 -11.72
N TYR A 75 -3.00 -6.61 -11.29
CA TYR A 75 -4.04 -5.78 -10.70
C TYR A 75 -4.88 -5.12 -11.80
N HIS A 76 -6.01 -5.73 -12.10
CA HIS A 76 -6.97 -5.17 -13.04
C HIS A 76 -8.04 -4.38 -12.28
N LEU A 77 -7.90 -3.05 -12.22
CA LEU A 77 -9.05 -2.20 -11.92
C LEU A 77 -10.13 -2.51 -12.97
N LYS A 78 -11.24 -3.12 -12.53
CA LYS A 78 -12.46 -3.09 -13.33
C LYS A 78 -12.87 -1.64 -13.43
N LYS A 79 -12.51 -0.96 -14.54
CA LYS A 79 -13.05 0.36 -14.86
C LYS A 79 -14.58 0.24 -14.89
N LYS A 80 -15.21 0.66 -13.79
CA LYS A 80 -16.63 0.95 -13.72
C LYS A 80 -16.77 2.46 -13.84
N PHE A 81 -16.67 2.96 -15.07
CA PHE A 81 -17.18 4.28 -15.44
C PHE A 81 -17.94 4.10 -16.74
#